data_AF-A0A366E759-F1
#
_entry.id   AF-A0A366E759-F1
#
_cell.length_a   1.000
_cell.length_b   1.000
_cell.length_c   1.000
_cell.angle_alpha   90.00
_cell.angle_beta   90.00
_cell.angle_gamma   90.00
#
_symmetry.space_group_name_H-M   'P 1'
#
loop_
_entity.id
_entity.type
_entity.pdbx_description
1 polymer ?
#
loop_
_entity_poly.entity_id
_entity_poly.type
_entity_poly.pdbx_seq_one_letter_code
_entity_poly.pdbx_strand_id
1 'polypeptide(L)' 'MAQFYNIKFLKEVEGLSQRQIATKLGISRKTVSKYLSQNAAPTTVLRKRVYSLPIW' A
#
# COMPACT_ATOMS: atom_id res chain seq x y z
N MET A 1 5.91 -1.73 -5.30
CA MET A 1 5.10 -2.62 -6.17
C MET A 1 4.94 -4.01 -5.59
N ALA A 2 6.03 -4.72 -5.25
CA ALA A 2 5.97 -6.10 -4.72
C ALA A 2 4.98 -6.30 -3.54
N GLN A 3 4.95 -5.38 -2.57
CA GLN A 3 4.05 -5.50 -1.41
C GLN A 3 2.55 -5.49 -1.77
N PHE A 4 2.14 -4.78 -2.84
CA PHE A 4 0.74 -4.72 -3.25
C PHE A 4 0.23 -6.09 -3.72
N TYR A 5 1.01 -6.74 -4.60
CA TYR A 5 0.67 -8.06 -5.12
C TYR A 5 0.71 -9.13 -4.02
N ASN A 6 1.69 -9.07 -3.12
CA ASN A 6 1.77 -10.01 -2.00
C ASN A 6 0.55 -9.89 -1.07
N ILE A 7 0.10 -8.67 -0.75
CA ILE A 7 -1.10 -8.46 0.07
C ILE A 7 -2.35 -9.04 -0.60
N LYS A 8 -2.52 -8.80 -1.91
CA LYS A 8 -3.64 -9.34 -2.69
C LYS A 8 -3.63 -10.87 -2.73
N PHE A 9 -2.48 -11.48 -3.02
CA PHE A 9 -2.30 -12.93 -3.05
C PHE A 9 -2.63 -13.56 -1.68
N LEU A 10 -2.07 -13.03 -0.59
CA LEU A 10 -2.33 -13.55 0.77
C LEU A 10 -3.80 -13.41 1.19
N LYS A 11 -4.53 -12.43 0.65
CA LYS A 11 -5.95 -12.24 0.95
C LYS A 11 -6.84 -13.16 0.13
N GLU A 12 -6.60 -13.24 -1.17
CA GLU A 12 -7.46 -13.96 -2.12
C GLU A 12 -7.17 -15.45 -2.15
N VAL A 13 -5.89 -15.85 -2.03
CA VAL A 13 -5.46 -17.26 -2.12
C VAL A 13 -5.39 -17.90 -0.74
N GLU A 14 -4.70 -17.27 0.22
CA GLU A 14 -4.56 -17.84 1.57
C GLU A 14 -5.73 -17.48 2.51
N GLY A 15 -6.63 -16.59 2.12
CA GLY A 15 -7.79 -16.20 2.93
C GLY A 15 -7.46 -15.44 4.22
N LEU A 16 -6.23 -14.95 4.37
CA LEU A 16 -5.75 -14.38 5.64
C LEU A 16 -6.48 -13.10 6.03
N SER A 17 -6.57 -12.87 7.35
CA SER A 17 -7.04 -11.60 7.89
C SER A 17 -6.01 -10.49 7.71
N GLN A 18 -6.46 -9.24 7.69
CA GLN A 18 -5.57 -8.07 7.55
C GLN A 18 -4.47 -8.03 8.63
N ARG A 19 -4.77 -8.51 9.85
CA ARG A 19 -3.80 -8.58 10.96
C ARG A 19 -2.72 -9.62 10.70
N GLN A 20 -3.09 -10.81 10.21
CA GLN A 20 -2.12 -11.85 9.86
C GLN A 20 -1.23 -11.42 8.70
N ILE A 21 -1.80 -10.78 7.68
CA ILE A 21 -1.03 -10.22 6.55
C ILE A 21 -0.03 -9.17 7.04
N ALA A 22 -0.45 -8.28 7.94
CA ALA A 22 0.41 -7.27 8.55
C ALA A 22 1.59 -7.90 9.30
N THR A 23 1.33 -8.91 10.14
CA THR A 23 2.37 -9.62 10.89
C THR A 23 3.32 -10.39 9.96
N LYS A 24 2.79 -11.10 8.96
CA LYS A 24 3.58 -11.90 8.00
C LYS A 24 4.50 -11.05 7.13
N LEU A 25 4.06 -9.85 6.75
CA LEU A 25 4.81 -8.93 5.90
C LEU A 25 5.61 -7.87 6.69
N GLY A 26 5.47 -7.82 8.02
CA GLY A 26 6.13 -6.81 8.86
C GLY A 26 5.68 -5.37 8.56
N ILE A 27 4.44 -5.17 8.13
CA ILE A 27 3.89 -3.85 7.76
C ILE A 27 2.69 -3.48 8.62
N SER A 28 2.36 -2.19 8.65
CA SER A 28 1.18 -1.76 9.40
C SER A 28 -0.12 -2.30 8.78
N ARG A 29 -1.08 -2.67 9.64
CA ARG A 29 -2.46 -3.00 9.20
C ARG A 29 -3.08 -1.88 8.36
N LYS A 30 -2.73 -0.63 8.65
CA LYS A 30 -3.22 0.55 7.92
C LYS A 30 -2.77 0.53 6.46
N THR A 31 -1.53 0.12 6.20
CA THR A 31 -0.98 -0.09 4.86
C THR A 31 -1.71 -1.22 4.13
N VAL A 32 -1.95 -2.35 4.82
CA VAL A 32 -2.71 -3.47 4.28
C VAL A 32 -4.13 -3.04 3.89
N SER A 33 -4.84 -2.35 4.78
CA SER A 33 -6.20 -1.85 4.51
C SER A 33 -6.23 -0.89 3.33
N LYS A 34 -5.27 0.03 3.25
CA LYS A 34 -5.14 0.98 2.14
C LYS A 34 -4.95 0.24 0.82
N TYR A 35 -4.06 -0.75 0.79
CA TYR A 35 -3.75 -1.47 -0.45
C TYR A 35 -4.89 -2.38 -0.88
N LEU A 36 -5.60 -3.02 0.06
CA LEU A 36 -6.80 -3.80 -0.25
C LEU A 36 -7.96 -2.94 -0.78
N SER A 37 -8.05 -1.68 -0.34
CA SER A 37 -9.06 -0.73 -0.86
C SER A 37 -8.70 -0.15 -2.22
N GLN A 38 -7.46 -0.30 -2.67
CA GLN A 38 -7.00 0.22 -3.96
C GLN A 38 -7.12 -0.87 -5.03
N ASN A 39 -7.86 -0.57 -6.10
CA ASN A 39 -7.98 -1.48 -7.25
C ASN A 39 -6.74 -1.49 -8.15
N ALA A 40 -5.85 -0.51 -7.99
CA ALA A 40 -4.63 -0.37 -8.78
C ALA A 40 -3.40 -0.25 -7.88
N ALA A 41 -2.28 -0.81 -8.33
CA ALA A 41 -1.02 -0.71 -7.61
C ALA A 41 -0.58 0.77 -7.52
N PRO A 42 -0.11 1.26 -6.36
CA PRO A 42 0.24 2.65 -6.18
C PRO A 42 1.47 3.03 -7.03
N THR A 43 1.26 3.62 -8.20
CA THR A 43 2.35 4.02 -9.10
C THR A 43 3.39 4.82 -8.34
N THR A 44 4.68 4.57 -8.60
CA THR A 44 5.81 5.32 -8.05
C THR A 44 5.85 6.72 -8.64
N VAL A 45 4.79 7.51 -8.47
CA VAL A 45 4.81 8.92 -8.79
C VAL A 45 5.72 9.56 -7.75
N LEU A 46 6.95 9.87 -8.17
CA LEU A 46 7.88 10.68 -7.40
C LEU A 46 7.18 11.98 -7.08
N ARG A 47 6.72 12.11 -5.84
CA ARG A 47 6.04 13.31 -5.35
C ARG A 47 7.09 14.40 -5.19
N LYS A 48 7.47 15.06 -6.28
CA LYS A 48 8.19 16.34 -6.20
C LYS A 48 7.24 17.31 -5.49
N ARG A 49 7.53 17.68 -4.24
CA ARG A 49 6.84 18.81 -3.61
C ARG A 49 7.19 20.04 -4.45
N VAL A 50 6.21 20.57 -5.16
CA VAL A 50 6.30 21.89 -5.78
C VAL A 50 6.17 22.90 -4.64
N TYR A 51 7.28 23.23 -3.98
CA TYR A 51 7.40 24.43 -3.14
C TYR A 51 7.98 25.60 -3.95
N SER A 52 7.65 25.69 -5.22
CA SER A 52 7.98 26.84 -6.05
C SER A 52 6.74 27.71 -6.21
N LEU A 53 6.35 28.39 -5.14
CA LEU A 53 5.50 29.58 -5.23
C LEU A 53 6.18 30.65 -4.37
N PRO A 54 6.91 31.60 -4.98
CA PRO A 54 7.28 32.82 -4.28
C PRO A 54 6.00 33.63 -4.09
N ILE A 55 5.63 33.83 -2.83
CA ILE A 55 4.61 34.81 -2.44
C ILE A 55 5.27 36.18 -2.65
N TRP A 56 4.73 36.98 -3.55
CA TRP A 56 4.96 38.43 -3.62
C TRP A 56 3.79 39.13 -2.95
#